data_AF-A0A7X6NG75-F1
#
_entry.id   AF-A0A7X6NG75-F1
#
_cell.length_a   1.000
_cell.length_b   1.000
_cell.length_c   1.000
_cell.angle_alpha   90.00
_cell.angle_beta   90.00
_cell.angle_gamma   90.00
#
_symmetry.space_group_name_H-M   'P 1'
#
loop_
_entity.id
_entity.type
_entity.pdbx_description
1 polymer ?
#
loop_
_entity_poly.entity_id
_entity_poly.type
_entity_poly.pdbx_seq_one_letter_code
_entity_poly.pdbx_strand_id
1 'polypeptide(L)'
;MRNKGRLFVLGIIVVVFLIINSFTNIVEFITNYLWFKEVGYTQTFFTKIKAQIMIGIPIFIILSILLYIFIKKLKKKYDEETEIIVVNKKLNLTIKLISAGASLLITLNIISTMWFEILQYINGVEFGATDPIFNNDVSFYVFKLPLINTIVSSIISILFLLTVIIILFNGFLALKDSIKNVSEKFEDIQQFPRKQIDLNNILNKKFVERIINQLSIIGVFLFLLLAVRYILRSYDLLYSRLGRVFGAGYTDINVTLNLYRILAVGCVLAAITFFIGARKRNLKTALAVPAALIILSIAGT
;
A
#
# COMPACT_ATOMS: atom_id res chain seq x y z
N MET A 1 -34.99 12.30 14.44
CA MET A 1 -35.36 11.29 13.41
C MET A 1 -34.73 11.52 12.02
N ARG A 2 -34.05 12.65 11.75
CA ARG A 2 -33.48 13.02 10.43
C ARG A 2 -32.23 12.22 9.97
N ASN A 3 -31.53 11.54 10.88
CA ASN A 3 -30.32 10.74 10.54
C ASN A 3 -30.63 9.33 10.03
N LYS A 4 -31.78 8.73 10.37
CA LYS A 4 -32.13 7.37 9.93
C LYS A 4 -32.44 7.32 8.42
N GLY A 5 -33.10 8.35 7.88
CA GLY A 5 -33.36 8.47 6.44
C GLY A 5 -32.07 8.65 5.61
N ARG A 6 -31.11 9.44 6.10
CA ARG A 6 -29.80 9.60 5.42
C ARG A 6 -28.98 8.31 5.41
N LEU A 7 -29.01 7.53 6.49
CA LEU A 7 -28.36 6.22 6.56
C LEU A 7 -29.00 5.19 5.62
N PHE A 8 -30.33 5.23 5.47
CA PHE A 8 -31.04 4.36 4.52
C PHE A 8 -30.70 4.71 3.07
N VAL A 9 -30.70 6.00 2.71
CA VAL A 9 -30.30 6.47 1.38
C VAL A 9 -28.83 6.16 1.08
N LEU A 10 -27.92 6.37 2.04
CA LEU A 10 -26.51 5.96 1.92
C LEU A 10 -26.37 4.45 1.74
N GLY A 11 -27.15 3.65 2.48
CA GLY A 11 -27.18 2.19 2.33
C GLY A 11 -27.59 1.76 0.92
N ILE A 12 -28.65 2.36 0.37
CA ILE A 12 -29.10 2.10 -1.01
C ILE A 12 -28.01 2.48 -2.02
N ILE A 13 -27.38 3.65 -1.87
CA ILE A 13 -26.31 4.10 -2.76
C ILE A 13 -25.13 3.12 -2.73
N VAL A 14 -24.71 2.66 -1.55
CA VAL A 14 -23.63 1.67 -1.41
C VAL A 14 -24.01 0.34 -2.06
N VAL A 15 -25.25 -0.13 -1.88
CA VAL A 15 -25.73 -1.37 -2.50
C VAL A 15 -25.75 -1.24 -4.02
N VAL A 16 -26.28 -0.15 -4.56
CA VAL A 16 -26.30 0.12 -6.01
C VAL A 16 -24.87 0.20 -6.56
N PHE A 17 -23.98 0.88 -5.85
CA PHE A 17 -22.55 0.96 -6.21
C PHE A 17 -21.89 -0.43 -6.24
N LEU A 18 -22.16 -1.27 -5.24
CA LEU A 18 -21.65 -2.64 -5.19
C LEU A 18 -22.19 -3.51 -6.34
N ILE A 19 -23.48 -3.38 -6.67
CA ILE A 19 -24.10 -4.09 -7.79
C ILE A 19 -23.43 -3.69 -9.11
N ILE A 20 -23.27 -2.39 -9.35
CA ILE A 20 -22.65 -1.88 -10.57
C ILE A 20 -21.19 -2.35 -10.68
N ASN A 21 -20.41 -2.27 -9.59
CA ASN A 21 -19.03 -2.76 -9.60
C ASN A 21 -18.93 -4.29 -9.77
N SER A 22 -19.94 -5.04 -9.30
CA SER A 22 -19.95 -6.50 -9.41
C SER A 22 -20.39 -6.98 -10.79
N PHE A 23 -21.16 -6.19 -11.53
CA PHE A 23 -21.69 -6.58 -12.83
C PHE A 23 -20.58 -6.92 -13.83
N THR A 24 -19.55 -6.09 -13.93
CA THR A 24 -18.39 -6.33 -14.81
C THR A 24 -17.71 -7.67 -14.49
N ASN A 25 -17.50 -7.97 -13.21
CA ASN A 25 -16.86 -9.21 -12.78
C ASN A 25 -17.71 -10.44 -13.11
N ILE A 26 -19.04 -10.33 -13.01
CA ILE A 26 -19.96 -11.42 -13.36
C ILE A 26 -19.95 -11.66 -14.88
N VAL A 27 -20.00 -10.59 -15.68
CA VAL A 27 -19.93 -10.68 -17.13
C VAL A 27 -18.61 -11.31 -17.57
N GLU A 28 -17.48 -10.89 -16.99
CA GLU A 28 -16.17 -11.47 -17.28
C GLU A 28 -16.11 -12.95 -16.89
N PHE A 29 -16.67 -13.33 -15.73
CA PHE A 29 -16.73 -14.73 -15.30
C PHE A 29 -17.52 -15.60 -16.28
N ILE A 30 -18.73 -15.17 -16.66
CA ILE A 30 -19.59 -15.91 -17.58
C ILE A 30 -18.94 -16.01 -18.96
N THR A 31 -18.40 -14.90 -19.46
CA THR A 31 -17.74 -14.84 -20.77
C THR A 31 -16.55 -15.79 -20.83
N ASN A 32 -15.69 -15.78 -19.79
CA ASN A 32 -14.57 -16.71 -19.70
C ASN A 32 -15.05 -18.15 -19.62
N TYR A 33 -16.06 -18.45 -18.79
CA TYR A 33 -16.61 -19.80 -18.70
C TYR A 33 -17.12 -20.32 -20.05
N LEU A 34 -17.90 -19.50 -20.77
CA LEU A 34 -18.40 -19.85 -22.11
C LEU A 34 -17.25 -20.06 -23.10
N TRP A 35 -16.24 -19.20 -23.09
CA TRP A 35 -15.06 -19.36 -23.95
C TRP A 35 -14.31 -20.66 -23.65
N PHE A 36 -14.03 -20.97 -22.38
CA PHE A 36 -13.37 -22.22 -22.00
C PHE A 36 -14.19 -23.46 -22.37
N LYS A 37 -15.52 -23.35 -22.35
CA LYS A 37 -16.42 -24.42 -22.79
C LYS A 37 -16.33 -24.65 -24.30
N GLU A 38 -16.34 -23.59 -25.11
CA GLU A 38 -16.26 -23.68 -26.58
C GLU A 38 -14.94 -24.29 -27.06
N VAL A 39 -13.82 -23.99 -26.38
CA VAL A 39 -12.50 -24.54 -26.76
C VAL A 39 -12.25 -25.93 -26.12
N GLY A 40 -13.17 -26.45 -25.32
CA GLY A 40 -13.05 -27.77 -24.68
C GLY A 40 -12.12 -27.81 -23.45
N TYR A 41 -11.71 -26.66 -22.91
CA TYR A 41 -10.82 -26.54 -21.75
C TYR A 41 -11.55 -26.24 -20.42
N THR A 42 -12.83 -26.62 -20.29
CA THR A 42 -13.65 -26.39 -19.08
C THR A 42 -12.97 -26.86 -17.78
N GLN A 43 -12.23 -27.97 -17.82
CA GLN A 43 -11.51 -28.48 -16.65
C GLN A 43 -10.40 -27.52 -16.18
N THR A 44 -9.71 -26.86 -17.11
CA THR A 44 -8.66 -25.87 -16.80
C THR A 44 -9.26 -24.64 -16.10
N PHE A 45 -10.45 -24.21 -16.50
CA PHE A 45 -11.19 -23.13 -15.83
C PHE A 45 -11.48 -23.45 -14.35
N PHE A 46 -11.99 -24.65 -14.07
CA PHE A 46 -12.22 -25.08 -12.68
C PHE A 46 -10.92 -25.30 -11.90
N THR A 47 -9.83 -25.70 -12.57
CA THR A 47 -8.51 -25.86 -11.95
C THR A 47 -7.99 -24.51 -11.43
N LYS A 48 -8.16 -23.43 -12.20
CA LYS A 48 -7.86 -22.06 -11.74
C LYS A 48 -8.64 -21.70 -10.47
N ILE A 49 -9.96 -21.91 -10.47
CA ILE A 49 -10.82 -21.58 -9.32
C ILE A 49 -10.42 -22.41 -8.09
N LYS A 50 -10.14 -23.71 -8.27
CA LYS A 50 -9.68 -24.59 -7.19
C LYS A 50 -8.37 -24.10 -6.59
N ALA A 51 -7.39 -23.72 -7.42
CA ALA A 51 -6.12 -23.16 -6.96
C ALA A 51 -6.33 -21.85 -6.16
N GLN A 52 -7.17 -20.96 -6.69
CA GLN A 52 -7.54 -19.71 -6.03
C GLN A 52 -8.16 -19.94 -4.64
N ILE A 53 -9.08 -20.89 -4.51
CA ILE A 53 -9.70 -21.27 -3.22
C ILE A 53 -8.67 -21.90 -2.28
N MET A 54 -7.82 -22.81 -2.78
CA MET A 54 -6.82 -23.53 -1.99
C MET A 54 -5.76 -22.58 -1.40
N ILE A 55 -5.33 -21.58 -2.15
CA ILE A 55 -4.44 -20.51 -1.67
C ILE A 55 -5.21 -19.54 -0.76
N GLY A 56 -6.46 -19.25 -1.10
CA GLY A 56 -7.29 -18.27 -0.42
C GLY A 56 -7.67 -18.62 1.01
N ILE A 57 -8.09 -19.86 1.26
CA ILE A 57 -8.57 -20.27 2.59
C ILE A 57 -7.51 -20.08 3.68
N PRO A 58 -6.24 -20.56 3.52
CA PRO A 58 -5.19 -20.32 4.50
C PRO A 58 -4.91 -18.83 4.73
N ILE A 59 -4.81 -18.04 3.65
CA ILE A 59 -4.58 -16.59 3.74
C ILE A 59 -5.71 -15.91 4.51
N PHE A 60 -6.95 -16.26 4.21
CA PHE A 60 -8.13 -15.72 4.88
C PHE A 60 -8.12 -16.03 6.38
N ILE A 61 -7.84 -17.27 6.76
CA ILE A 61 -7.80 -17.69 8.18
C ILE A 61 -6.70 -16.91 8.92
N ILE A 62 -5.49 -16.86 8.35
CA ILE A 62 -4.35 -16.15 8.95
C ILE A 62 -4.67 -14.66 9.12
N LEU A 63 -5.17 -14.00 8.07
CA LEU A 63 -5.52 -12.58 8.10
C LEU A 63 -6.66 -12.29 9.08
N SER A 64 -7.69 -13.14 9.12
CA SER A 64 -8.83 -12.98 10.03
C SER A 64 -8.39 -13.06 11.49
N ILE A 65 -7.53 -14.02 11.84
CA ILE A 65 -6.95 -14.15 13.18
C ILE A 65 -6.09 -12.94 13.52
N LEU A 66 -5.17 -12.56 12.63
CA LEU A 66 -4.25 -11.44 12.85
C LEU A 66 -5.03 -10.13 13.07
N LEU A 67 -6.01 -9.85 12.21
CA LEU A 67 -6.81 -8.65 12.28
C LEU A 67 -7.74 -8.65 13.50
N TYR A 68 -8.29 -9.80 13.88
CA TYR A 68 -9.06 -9.95 15.11
C TYR A 68 -8.21 -9.60 16.34
N ILE A 69 -7.00 -10.15 16.44
CA ILE A 69 -6.07 -9.88 17.55
C ILE A 69 -5.70 -8.39 17.56
N PHE A 70 -5.41 -7.80 16.41
CA PHE A 70 -5.06 -6.39 16.27
C PHE A 70 -6.19 -5.47 16.76
N ILE A 71 -7.41 -5.65 16.27
CA ILE A 71 -8.57 -4.83 16.69
C ILE A 71 -8.86 -5.04 18.19
N LYS A 72 -8.73 -6.27 18.69
CA LYS A 72 -8.90 -6.55 20.12
C LYS A 72 -7.88 -5.82 20.99
N LYS A 73 -6.61 -5.73 20.55
CA LYS A 73 -5.56 -4.95 21.23
C LYS A 73 -5.86 -3.46 21.19
N LEU A 74 -6.31 -2.93 20.05
CA LEU A 74 -6.72 -1.52 19.93
C LEU A 74 -7.87 -1.17 20.87
N LYS A 75 -8.90 -2.03 20.93
CA LYS A 75 -10.02 -1.88 21.87
C LYS A 75 -9.52 -1.85 23.32
N LYS A 76 -8.67 -2.82 23.71
CA LYS A 76 -8.15 -2.89 25.08
C LYS A 76 -7.46 -1.58 25.49
N LYS A 77 -6.62 -1.03 24.61
CA LYS A 77 -5.93 0.23 24.85
C LYS A 77 -6.91 1.41 25.02
N TYR A 78 -7.97 1.45 24.21
CA TYR A 78 -9.01 2.47 24.32
C TYR A 78 -9.83 2.34 25.63
N ASP A 79 -10.18 1.11 26.03
CA ASP A 79 -10.89 0.86 27.29
C ASP A 79 -10.03 1.28 28.50
N GLU A 80 -8.71 1.05 28.45
CA GLU A 80 -7.74 1.49 29.48
C GLU A 80 -7.64 3.02 29.57
N GLU A 81 -7.67 3.72 28.44
CA GLU A 81 -7.57 5.19 28.39
C GLU A 81 -8.86 5.90 28.84
N THR A 82 -10.01 5.22 28.80
CA THR A 82 -11.33 5.84 29.08
C THR A 82 -11.95 5.44 30.41
N GLU A 83 -11.31 4.55 31.18
CA GLU A 83 -11.77 3.99 32.48
C GLU A 83 -13.19 3.38 32.46
N ILE A 84 -13.81 3.24 31.28
CA ILE A 84 -15.17 2.76 31.10
C ILE A 84 -15.12 1.35 30.48
N ILE A 85 -15.28 0.31 31.32
CA ILE A 85 -15.34 -1.07 30.85
C ILE A 85 -16.78 -1.46 30.49
N VAL A 86 -17.19 -1.18 29.25
CA VAL A 86 -18.47 -1.70 28.73
C VAL A 86 -18.25 -3.12 28.18
N VAL A 87 -18.60 -4.14 28.98
CA VAL A 87 -18.60 -5.54 28.53
C VAL A 87 -19.84 -5.80 27.66
N ASN A 88 -19.72 -5.52 26.36
CA ASN A 88 -20.79 -5.77 25.40
C ASN A 88 -20.49 -6.99 24.51
N LYS A 89 -21.25 -8.08 24.69
CA LYS A 89 -21.14 -9.30 23.87
C LYS A 89 -21.41 -9.04 22.38
N LYS A 90 -22.29 -8.08 22.04
CA LYS A 90 -22.54 -7.66 20.66
C LYS A 90 -21.31 -7.02 20.03
N LEU A 91 -20.52 -6.27 20.81
CA LEU A 91 -19.31 -5.61 20.33
C LEU A 91 -18.22 -6.60 19.93
N ASN A 92 -18.01 -7.68 20.71
CA ASN A 92 -17.05 -8.73 20.34
C ASN A 92 -17.48 -9.48 19.07
N LEU A 93 -18.80 -9.68 18.88
CA LEU A 93 -19.32 -10.24 17.62
C LEU A 93 -19.09 -9.29 16.45
N THR A 94 -19.35 -7.99 16.62
CA THR A 94 -19.07 -6.96 15.61
C THR A 94 -17.60 -6.94 15.23
N ILE A 95 -16.67 -7.04 16.19
CA ILE A 95 -15.24 -7.09 15.92
C ILE A 95 -14.87 -8.32 15.08
N LYS A 96 -15.42 -9.50 15.41
CA LYS A 96 -15.22 -10.72 14.61
C LYS A 96 -15.77 -10.58 13.19
N LEU A 97 -16.95 -9.98 13.02
CA LEU A 97 -17.56 -9.77 11.71
C LEU A 97 -16.78 -8.75 10.87
N ILE A 98 -16.31 -7.66 11.49
CA ILE A 98 -15.48 -6.66 10.80
C ILE A 98 -14.13 -7.28 10.42
N SER A 99 -13.49 -8.03 11.32
CA SER A 99 -12.21 -8.67 11.01
C SER A 99 -12.34 -9.73 9.91
N ALA A 100 -13.40 -10.54 9.95
CA ALA A 100 -13.71 -11.51 8.91
C ALA A 100 -14.06 -10.82 7.57
N GLY A 101 -14.89 -9.78 7.57
CA GLY A 101 -15.25 -9.05 6.35
C GLY A 101 -14.06 -8.38 5.70
N ALA A 102 -13.24 -7.67 6.49
CA ALA A 102 -12.04 -7.01 5.98
C ALA A 102 -10.98 -8.01 5.49
N SER A 103 -10.74 -9.10 6.23
CA SER A 103 -9.82 -10.15 5.77
C SER A 103 -10.31 -10.83 4.50
N LEU A 104 -11.63 -11.02 4.32
CA LEU A 104 -12.19 -11.58 3.08
C LEU A 104 -11.90 -10.66 1.89
N LEU A 105 -12.14 -9.35 2.02
CA LEU A 105 -11.86 -8.38 0.95
C LEU A 105 -10.38 -8.36 0.55
N ILE A 106 -9.47 -8.36 1.53
CA ILE A 106 -8.03 -8.40 1.29
C ILE A 106 -7.65 -9.72 0.60
N THR A 107 -8.19 -10.84 1.07
CA THR A 107 -7.91 -12.16 0.51
C THR A 107 -8.40 -12.28 -0.94
N LEU A 108 -9.61 -11.80 -1.24
CA LEU A 108 -10.13 -11.75 -2.61
C LEU A 108 -9.25 -10.91 -3.53
N ASN A 109 -8.73 -9.78 -3.04
CA ASN A 109 -7.80 -8.95 -3.81
C ASN A 109 -6.49 -9.68 -4.12
N ILE A 110 -5.89 -10.34 -3.11
CA ILE A 110 -4.66 -11.13 -3.28
C ILE A 110 -4.87 -12.29 -4.25
N ILE A 111 -5.96 -13.05 -4.11
CA ILE A 111 -6.25 -14.18 -5.00
C ILE A 111 -6.53 -13.71 -6.42
N SER A 112 -7.20 -12.58 -6.60
CA SER A 112 -7.48 -12.07 -7.95
C SER A 112 -6.20 -11.67 -8.68
N THR A 113 -5.24 -11.07 -7.96
CA THR A 113 -4.04 -10.45 -8.55
C THR A 113 -2.80 -11.35 -8.53
N MET A 114 -2.62 -12.19 -7.51
CA MET A 114 -1.36 -12.87 -7.22
C MET A 114 -1.45 -14.40 -7.23
N TRP A 115 -2.63 -14.99 -7.42
CA TRP A 115 -2.79 -16.46 -7.33
C TRP A 115 -1.81 -17.23 -8.23
N PHE A 116 -1.57 -16.73 -9.45
CA PHE A 116 -0.73 -17.40 -10.43
C PHE A 116 0.75 -17.33 -10.05
N GLU A 117 1.21 -16.16 -9.61
CA GLU A 117 2.58 -15.95 -9.12
C GLU A 117 2.85 -16.76 -7.84
N ILE A 118 1.88 -16.83 -6.92
CA ILE A 118 1.96 -17.68 -5.72
C ILE A 118 2.09 -19.15 -6.12
N LEU A 119 1.30 -19.60 -7.10
CA LEU A 119 1.33 -20.98 -7.55
C LEU A 119 2.65 -21.33 -8.25
N GLN A 120 3.19 -20.41 -9.05
CA GLN A 120 4.52 -20.53 -9.64
C GLN A 120 5.62 -20.60 -8.57
N TYR A 121 5.56 -19.74 -7.57
CA TYR A 121 6.53 -19.75 -6.47
C TYR A 121 6.55 -21.08 -5.72
N ILE A 122 5.37 -21.66 -5.45
CA ILE A 122 5.23 -22.91 -4.68
C ILE A 122 5.66 -24.13 -5.52
N ASN A 123 5.31 -24.16 -6.82
CA ASN A 123 5.53 -25.32 -7.68
C ASN A 123 6.70 -25.13 -8.66
N GLY A 124 7.55 -24.14 -8.42
CA GLY A 124 8.70 -23.85 -9.29
C GLY A 124 9.71 -25.00 -9.26
N VAL A 125 10.24 -25.36 -10.43
CA VAL A 125 11.25 -26.40 -10.62
C VAL A 125 12.55 -25.76 -11.08
N GLU A 126 13.68 -26.35 -10.67
CA GLU A 126 15.01 -25.92 -11.11
C GLU A 126 15.23 -26.21 -12.59
N PHE A 127 15.91 -25.29 -13.27
CA PHE A 127 16.29 -25.49 -14.67
C PHE A 127 17.65 -26.18 -14.80
N GLY A 128 18.48 -26.15 -13.76
CA GLY A 128 19.85 -26.68 -13.78
C GLY A 128 20.82 -25.76 -14.52
N ALA A 129 20.43 -24.51 -14.75
CA ALA A 129 21.22 -23.51 -15.45
C ALA A 129 21.28 -22.24 -14.59
N THR A 130 22.48 -21.83 -14.22
CA THR A 130 22.73 -20.66 -13.38
C THR A 130 23.08 -19.45 -14.21
N ASP A 131 22.58 -18.28 -13.80
CA ASP A 131 22.93 -17.03 -14.43
C ASP A 131 24.39 -16.62 -14.11
N PRO A 132 25.18 -16.12 -15.07
CA PRO A 132 26.59 -15.78 -14.83
C PRO A 132 26.83 -14.55 -13.94
N ILE A 133 25.82 -13.73 -13.66
CA ILE A 133 25.98 -12.41 -13.02
C ILE A 133 25.77 -12.50 -11.51
N PHE A 134 24.69 -13.16 -11.11
CA PHE A 134 24.23 -13.31 -9.73
C PHE A 134 24.27 -14.75 -9.25
N ASN A 135 24.59 -15.71 -10.12
CA ASN A 135 24.74 -17.13 -9.79
C ASN A 135 23.47 -17.77 -9.20
N ASN A 136 22.30 -17.30 -9.63
CA ASN A 136 21.01 -17.90 -9.30
C ASN A 136 20.54 -18.81 -10.45
N ASP A 137 19.84 -19.90 -10.12
CA ASP A 137 19.18 -20.73 -11.14
C ASP A 137 18.08 -19.93 -11.87
N VAL A 138 17.87 -20.20 -13.16
CA VAL A 138 16.83 -19.56 -13.98
C VAL A 138 15.44 -19.65 -13.33
N SER A 139 15.16 -20.69 -12.54
CA SER A 139 13.90 -20.85 -11.78
C SER A 139 13.63 -19.69 -10.83
N PHE A 140 14.65 -19.03 -10.29
CA PHE A 140 14.48 -17.86 -9.44
C PHE A 140 13.79 -16.73 -10.21
N TYR A 141 14.26 -16.46 -11.42
CA TYR A 141 13.78 -15.39 -12.27
C TYR A 141 12.38 -15.68 -12.81
N VAL A 142 12.12 -16.92 -13.23
CA VAL A 142 10.82 -17.28 -13.81
C VAL A 142 9.72 -17.41 -12.74
N PHE A 143 10.01 -18.06 -11.61
CA PHE A 143 8.97 -18.46 -10.66
C PHE A 143 8.96 -17.66 -9.34
N LYS A 144 10.11 -17.16 -8.89
CA LYS A 144 10.22 -16.54 -7.55
C LYS A 144 10.21 -15.02 -7.59
N LEU A 145 11.02 -14.44 -8.47
CA LEU A 145 11.21 -13.00 -8.61
C LEU A 145 9.92 -12.24 -8.91
N PRO A 146 8.99 -12.72 -9.77
CA PRO A 146 7.74 -12.01 -10.05
C PRO A 146 6.93 -11.78 -8.79
N LEU A 147 6.72 -12.83 -7.98
CA LEU A 147 5.97 -12.74 -6.73
C LEU A 147 6.64 -11.77 -5.74
N ILE A 148 7.97 -11.85 -5.60
CA ILE A 148 8.73 -10.96 -4.70
C ILE A 148 8.56 -9.51 -5.15
N ASN A 149 8.68 -9.24 -6.45
CA ASN A 149 8.49 -7.91 -7.02
C ASN A 149 7.05 -7.40 -6.80
N THR A 150 6.04 -8.23 -6.98
CA THR A 150 4.63 -7.87 -6.77
C THR A 150 4.32 -7.59 -5.30
N ILE A 151 4.86 -8.39 -4.38
CA ILE A 151 4.72 -8.17 -2.93
C ILE A 151 5.37 -6.85 -2.53
N VAL A 152 6.63 -6.62 -2.92
CA VAL A 152 7.35 -5.38 -2.57
C VAL A 152 6.65 -4.16 -3.17
N SER A 153 6.20 -4.23 -4.43
CA SER A 153 5.46 -3.15 -5.10
C SER A 153 4.12 -2.85 -4.41
N SER A 154 3.39 -3.90 -3.99
CA SER A 154 2.14 -3.77 -3.26
C SER A 154 2.35 -3.09 -1.91
N ILE A 155 3.37 -3.49 -1.13
CA ILE A 155 3.67 -2.88 0.17
C ILE A 155 4.08 -1.42 0.00
N ILE A 156 4.94 -1.10 -0.99
CA ILE A 156 5.33 0.29 -1.28
C ILE A 156 4.08 1.13 -1.64
N SER A 157 3.19 0.59 -2.47
CA SER A 157 1.95 1.27 -2.87
C SER A 157 1.04 1.55 -1.68
N ILE A 158 0.91 0.59 -0.76
CA ILE A 158 0.13 0.76 0.49
C ILE A 158 0.76 1.83 1.39
N LEU A 159 2.09 1.81 1.58
CA LEU A 159 2.78 2.82 2.40
C LEU A 159 2.69 4.23 1.78
N PHE A 160 2.78 4.32 0.45
CA PHE A 160 2.58 5.58 -0.26
C PHE A 160 1.14 6.09 -0.09
N LEU A 161 0.14 5.23 -0.26
CA LEU A 161 -1.26 5.57 -0.03
C LEU A 161 -1.51 6.04 1.42
N LEU A 162 -0.93 5.34 2.42
CA LEU A 162 -1.00 5.76 3.82
C LEU A 162 -0.37 7.14 4.04
N THR A 163 0.76 7.42 3.39
CA THR A 163 1.41 8.74 3.45
C THR A 163 0.49 9.83 2.88
N VAL A 164 -0.14 9.58 1.72
CA VAL A 164 -1.11 10.49 1.10
C VAL A 164 -2.33 10.71 2.01
N ILE A 165 -2.90 9.64 2.57
CA ILE A 165 -4.04 9.72 3.50
C ILE A 165 -3.68 10.56 4.73
N ILE A 166 -2.50 10.37 5.31
CA ILE A 166 -2.04 11.15 6.47
C ILE A 166 -1.93 12.64 6.11
N ILE A 167 -1.35 12.97 4.95
CA ILE A 167 -1.23 14.36 4.49
C ILE A 167 -2.61 14.98 4.26
N LEU A 168 -3.52 14.28 3.57
CA LEU A 168 -4.87 14.76 3.27
C LEU A 168 -5.73 14.92 4.54
N PHE A 169 -5.71 13.93 5.43
CA PHE A 169 -6.49 13.95 6.67
C PHE A 169 -6.05 15.11 7.57
N ASN A 170 -4.74 15.28 7.73
CA ASN A 170 -4.21 16.41 8.47
C ASN A 170 -4.55 17.74 7.76
N GLY A 171 -4.34 17.84 6.44
CA GLY A 171 -4.71 19.04 5.66
C GLY A 171 -6.17 19.44 5.84
N PHE A 172 -7.09 18.47 5.82
CA PHE A 172 -8.51 18.69 6.08
C PHE A 172 -8.78 19.21 7.50
N LEU A 173 -8.14 18.65 8.53
CA LEU A 173 -8.27 19.13 9.91
C LEU A 173 -7.78 20.58 10.06
N ALA A 174 -6.63 20.92 9.47
CA ALA A 174 -6.10 22.28 9.54
C ALA A 174 -7.04 23.30 8.87
N LEU A 175 -7.65 22.93 7.74
CA LEU A 175 -8.68 23.74 7.08
C LEU A 175 -9.92 23.91 7.97
N LYS A 176 -10.41 22.83 8.58
CA LYS A 176 -11.58 22.87 9.47
C LYS A 176 -11.34 23.77 10.69
N ASP A 177 -10.18 23.66 11.34
CA ASP A 177 -9.82 24.48 12.50
C ASP A 177 -9.72 25.97 12.11
N SER A 178 -9.17 26.26 10.92
CA SER A 178 -9.13 27.63 10.40
C SER A 178 -10.53 28.21 10.17
N ILE A 179 -11.46 27.43 9.61
CA ILE A 179 -12.84 27.88 9.35
C ILE A 179 -13.57 28.14 10.68
N LYS A 180 -13.40 27.27 11.67
CA LYS A 180 -14.03 27.43 12.99
C LYS A 180 -13.52 28.65 13.76
N ASN A 181 -12.21 28.86 13.77
CA ASN A 181 -11.60 30.02 14.44
C ASN A 181 -12.02 31.35 13.78
N VAL A 182 -12.30 31.31 12.48
CA VAL A 182 -12.82 32.46 11.73
C VAL A 182 -14.29 32.70 12.09
N SER A 183 -15.14 31.66 12.18
CA SER A 183 -16.55 31.83 12.54
C SER A 183 -16.76 32.31 13.98
N GLU A 184 -16.01 31.80 14.96
CA GLU A 184 -16.10 32.28 16.36
C GLU A 184 -15.66 33.75 16.49
N LYS A 185 -14.74 34.21 15.63
CA LYS A 185 -14.29 35.61 15.60
C LYS A 185 -15.26 36.55 14.87
N PHE A 186 -16.21 36.01 14.09
CA PHE A 186 -17.27 36.77 13.43
C PHE A 186 -18.48 37.02 14.33
N GLU A 187 -18.65 36.30 15.44
CA GLU A 187 -19.69 36.62 16.44
C GLU A 187 -19.38 37.91 17.21
N ASP A 188 -18.12 38.36 17.25
CA ASP A 188 -17.66 39.49 18.07
C ASP A 188 -17.37 40.80 17.29
N ILE A 189 -17.61 40.87 15.97
CA ILE A 189 -17.16 42.03 15.17
C ILE A 189 -18.25 42.53 14.20
N GLN A 190 -18.77 43.73 14.48
CA GLN A 190 -19.76 44.47 13.68
C GLN A 190 -19.18 45.19 12.44
N GLN A 191 -17.96 44.86 11.99
CA GLN A 191 -17.34 45.43 10.79
C GLN A 191 -16.54 44.35 10.05
N PHE A 192 -16.76 44.22 8.74
CA PHE A 192 -16.14 43.22 7.88
C PHE A 192 -14.85 43.74 7.21
N PRO A 193 -13.63 43.48 7.73
CA PRO A 193 -12.46 43.56 6.89
C PRO A 193 -12.38 42.29 6.03
N ARG A 194 -12.22 42.43 4.71
CA ARG A 194 -11.79 41.33 3.84
C ARG A 194 -10.37 40.93 4.23
N LYS A 195 -10.21 39.99 5.17
CA LYS A 195 -8.91 39.48 5.57
C LYS A 195 -8.61 38.18 4.84
N GLN A 196 -7.47 38.16 4.13
CA GLN A 196 -6.95 36.98 3.46
C GLN A 196 -6.73 35.85 4.47
N ILE A 197 -6.98 34.63 4.03
CA ILE A 197 -6.69 33.42 4.81
C ILE A 197 -5.17 33.34 4.99
N ASP A 198 -4.67 33.65 6.19
CA ASP A 198 -3.25 33.51 6.51
C ASP A 198 -2.87 32.02 6.61
N LEU A 199 -2.28 31.46 5.54
CA LEU A 199 -1.81 30.06 5.50
C LEU A 199 -0.83 29.71 6.64
N ASN A 200 -0.08 30.69 7.16
CA ASN A 200 0.85 30.49 8.27
C ASN A 200 0.15 30.12 9.59
N ASN A 201 -1.09 30.57 9.80
CA ASN A 201 -1.88 30.19 10.98
C ASN A 201 -2.48 28.78 10.83
N ILE A 202 -2.69 28.32 9.60
CA ILE A 202 -3.16 26.97 9.25
C ILE A 202 -2.05 25.94 9.46
N LEU A 203 -0.82 26.26 9.06
CA LEU A 203 0.38 25.44 9.27
C LEU A 203 1.01 25.66 10.65
N ASN A 204 0.21 25.59 11.72
CA ASN A 204 0.71 25.77 13.08
C ASN A 204 1.84 24.75 13.40
N LYS A 205 2.83 25.14 14.20
CA LYS A 205 3.94 24.28 14.65
C LYS A 205 3.47 22.93 15.20
N LYS A 206 2.34 22.89 15.92
CA LYS A 206 1.72 21.65 16.43
C LYS A 206 1.21 20.74 15.31
N PHE A 207 0.69 21.31 14.23
CA PHE A 207 0.21 20.58 13.06
C PHE A 207 1.38 19.91 12.32
N VAL A 208 2.42 20.69 12.05
CA VAL A 208 3.65 20.22 11.40
C VAL A 208 4.33 19.12 12.24
N GLU A 209 4.37 19.28 13.56
CA GLU A 209 4.95 18.27 14.46
C GLU A 209 4.20 16.93 14.42
N ARG A 210 2.86 16.94 14.37
CA ARG A 210 2.06 15.72 14.28
C ARG A 210 2.32 14.99 12.97
N ILE A 211 2.34 15.70 11.85
CA ILE A 211 2.62 15.12 10.53
C ILE A 211 4.02 14.53 10.51
N ILE A 212 5.04 15.28 10.93
CA ILE A 212 6.44 14.84 10.89
C ILE A 212 6.63 13.54 11.68
N ASN A 213 6.02 13.40 12.86
CA ASN A 213 6.16 12.18 13.65
C ASN A 213 5.49 10.96 12.98
N GLN A 214 4.28 11.12 12.43
CA GLN A 214 3.57 10.04 11.73
C GLN A 214 4.29 9.65 10.42
N LEU A 215 4.74 10.65 9.65
CA LEU A 215 5.50 10.43 8.42
C LEU A 215 6.89 9.87 8.69
N SER A 216 7.54 10.20 9.81
CA SER A 216 8.89 9.72 10.12
C SER A 216 8.97 8.20 10.13
N ILE A 217 8.06 7.55 10.87
CA ILE A 217 8.04 6.10 11.01
C ILE A 217 7.74 5.45 9.65
N ILE A 218 6.68 5.91 8.97
CA ILE A 218 6.27 5.36 7.67
C ILE A 218 7.34 5.60 6.60
N GLY A 219 7.97 6.77 6.62
CA GLY A 219 9.02 7.16 5.69
C GLY A 219 10.27 6.29 5.83
N VAL A 220 10.68 5.93 7.05
CA VAL A 220 11.79 4.99 7.27
C VAL A 220 11.49 3.64 6.62
N PHE A 221 10.31 3.06 6.88
CA PHE A 221 9.91 1.80 6.26
C PHE A 221 9.83 1.90 4.74
N LEU A 222 9.30 3.02 4.21
CA LEU A 222 9.19 3.26 2.78
C LEU A 222 10.58 3.34 2.12
N PHE A 223 11.53 4.07 2.70
CA PHE A 223 12.89 4.16 2.16
C PHE A 223 13.63 2.82 2.23
N LEU A 224 13.46 2.03 3.30
CA LEU A 224 14.02 0.68 3.38
C LEU A 224 13.45 -0.24 2.30
N LEU A 225 12.14 -0.18 2.06
CA LEU A 225 11.51 -0.97 0.99
C LEU A 225 11.92 -0.49 -0.41
N LEU A 226 12.14 0.82 -0.61
CA LEU A 226 12.73 1.33 -1.84
C LEU A 226 14.15 0.81 -2.05
N ALA A 227 14.96 0.70 -1.00
CA ALA A 227 16.29 0.09 -1.10
C ALA A 227 16.19 -1.37 -1.57
N VAL A 228 15.29 -2.15 -0.98
CA VAL A 228 15.00 -3.54 -1.43
C VAL A 228 14.52 -3.53 -2.89
N ARG A 229 13.67 -2.60 -3.30
CA ARG A 229 13.18 -2.49 -4.68
C ARG A 229 14.32 -2.21 -5.67
N TYR A 230 15.29 -1.38 -5.33
CA TYR A 230 16.47 -1.14 -6.18
C TYR A 230 17.39 -2.36 -6.28
N ILE A 231 17.53 -3.12 -5.18
CA ILE A 231 18.22 -4.41 -5.22
C ILE A 231 17.48 -5.37 -6.17
N LEU A 232 16.15 -5.46 -6.07
CA LEU A 232 15.36 -6.32 -6.95
C LEU A 232 15.43 -5.90 -8.43
N ARG A 233 15.46 -4.59 -8.71
CA ARG A 233 15.68 -4.06 -10.06
C ARG A 233 17.01 -4.48 -10.69
N SER A 234 18.00 -4.84 -9.87
CA SER A 234 19.27 -5.38 -10.39
C SER A 234 19.08 -6.70 -11.12
N TYR A 235 18.15 -7.54 -10.66
CA TYR A 235 17.78 -8.79 -11.34
C TYR A 235 16.98 -8.54 -12.61
N ASP A 236 16.20 -7.47 -12.66
CA ASP A 236 15.38 -7.13 -13.83
C ASP A 236 16.24 -6.76 -15.07
N LEU A 237 17.52 -6.43 -14.87
CA LEU A 237 18.48 -6.19 -15.96
C LEU A 237 18.64 -7.40 -16.90
N LEU A 238 18.42 -8.61 -16.41
CA LEU A 238 18.45 -9.84 -17.21
C LEU A 238 17.28 -9.95 -18.20
N TYR A 239 16.26 -9.10 -18.10
CA TYR A 239 15.15 -9.00 -19.05
C TYR A 239 15.25 -7.77 -19.96
N SER A 240 16.38 -7.05 -19.92
CA SER A 240 16.59 -5.85 -20.71
C SER A 240 16.42 -6.14 -22.21
N ARG A 241 15.64 -5.29 -22.88
CA ARG A 241 15.42 -5.32 -24.33
C ARG A 241 16.11 -4.17 -25.06
N LEU A 242 16.86 -3.34 -24.34
CA LEU A 242 17.43 -2.11 -24.86
C LEU A 242 18.66 -2.33 -25.75
N GLY A 243 19.28 -3.51 -25.66
CA GLY A 243 20.46 -3.89 -26.44
C GLY A 243 20.14 -4.57 -27.77
N ARG A 244 21.21 -4.87 -28.52
CA ARG A 244 21.16 -5.70 -29.74
C ARG A 244 20.73 -7.15 -29.45
N VAL A 245 20.95 -7.61 -28.22
CA VAL A 245 20.62 -8.95 -27.75
C VAL A 245 19.71 -8.82 -26.54
N PHE A 246 18.78 -9.76 -26.39
CA PHE A 246 17.92 -9.85 -25.22
C PHE A 246 18.73 -10.25 -23.98
N GLY A 247 18.59 -9.48 -22.89
CA GLY A 247 19.29 -9.71 -21.64
C GLY A 247 20.22 -8.56 -21.25
N ALA A 248 20.94 -8.73 -20.15
CA ALA A 248 21.80 -7.70 -19.59
C ALA A 248 22.96 -7.34 -20.53
N GLY A 249 22.95 -6.12 -21.07
CA GLY A 249 24.03 -5.61 -21.92
C GLY A 249 25.26 -5.16 -21.14
N TYR A 250 26.34 -4.82 -21.85
CA TYR A 250 27.56 -4.29 -21.22
C TYR A 250 27.30 -3.03 -20.38
N THR A 251 26.46 -2.11 -20.89
CA THR A 251 26.07 -0.89 -20.17
C THR A 251 25.24 -1.21 -18.94
N ASP A 252 24.37 -2.22 -19.01
CA ASP A 252 23.52 -2.60 -17.90
C ASP A 252 24.36 -3.12 -16.72
N ILE A 253 25.34 -3.97 -17.02
CA ILE A 253 26.18 -4.59 -15.99
C ILE A 253 27.16 -3.60 -15.37
N ASN A 254 27.78 -2.73 -16.18
CA ASN A 254 28.84 -1.85 -15.69
C ASN A 254 28.32 -0.52 -15.12
N VAL A 255 27.20 -0.01 -15.64
CA VAL A 255 26.66 1.31 -15.26
C VAL A 255 25.38 1.15 -14.45
N THR A 256 24.33 0.55 -15.00
CA THR A 256 23.01 0.58 -14.36
C THR A 256 22.94 -0.28 -13.10
N LEU A 257 23.62 -1.43 -13.07
CA LEU A 257 23.75 -2.26 -11.88
C LEU A 257 24.42 -1.51 -10.73
N ASN A 258 25.52 -0.80 -11.01
CA ASN A 258 26.22 -0.01 -10.00
C ASN A 258 25.38 1.19 -9.54
N LEU A 259 24.64 1.82 -10.46
CA LEU A 259 23.68 2.86 -10.13
C LEU A 259 22.60 2.34 -9.17
N TYR A 260 22.00 1.17 -9.43
CA TYR A 260 21.01 0.57 -8.53
C TYR A 260 21.58 0.24 -7.15
N ARG A 261 22.83 -0.22 -7.06
CA ARG A 261 23.51 -0.42 -5.78
C ARG A 261 23.71 0.89 -5.01
N ILE A 262 24.14 1.95 -5.69
CA ILE A 262 24.30 3.29 -5.10
C ILE A 262 22.95 3.83 -4.62
N LEU A 263 21.89 3.70 -5.44
CA LEU A 263 20.54 4.11 -5.06
C LEU A 263 20.00 3.31 -3.87
N ALA A 264 20.26 2.00 -3.82
CA ALA A 264 19.86 1.16 -2.69
C ALA A 264 20.52 1.61 -1.38
N VAL A 265 21.86 1.80 -1.38
CA VAL A 265 22.59 2.33 -0.22
C VAL A 265 22.10 3.74 0.13
N GLY A 266 21.89 4.58 -0.88
CA GLY A 266 21.36 5.92 -0.74
C GLY A 266 19.99 5.93 -0.07
N CYS A 267 19.08 5.01 -0.41
CA CYS A 267 17.79 4.85 0.25
C CYS A 267 17.93 4.46 1.73
N VAL A 268 18.89 3.61 2.08
CA VAL A 268 19.17 3.29 3.50
C VAL A 268 19.67 4.54 4.24
N LEU A 269 20.57 5.31 3.64
CA LEU A 269 21.03 6.58 4.21
C LEU A 269 19.87 7.59 4.34
N ALA A 270 19.00 7.67 3.33
CA ALA A 270 17.81 8.51 3.35
C ALA A 270 16.88 8.14 4.52
N ALA A 271 16.68 6.86 4.79
CA ALA A 271 15.89 6.40 5.93
C ALA A 271 16.46 6.94 7.25
N ILE A 272 17.78 6.85 7.43
CA ILE A 272 18.48 7.33 8.64
C ILE A 272 18.39 8.86 8.74
N THR A 273 18.74 9.59 7.67
CA THR A 273 18.72 11.05 7.68
C THR A 273 17.31 11.62 7.82
N PHE A 274 16.31 10.95 7.24
CA PHE A 274 14.92 11.34 7.37
C PHE A 274 14.44 11.16 8.80
N PHE A 275 14.77 10.04 9.45
CA PHE A 275 14.45 9.81 10.86
C PHE A 275 15.11 10.83 11.79
N ILE A 276 16.41 11.09 11.60
CA ILE A 276 17.17 12.07 12.38
C ILE A 276 16.64 13.49 12.12
N GLY A 277 16.41 13.85 10.85
CA GLY A 277 15.90 15.15 10.44
C GLY A 277 14.50 15.42 10.96
N ALA A 278 13.63 14.41 10.96
CA ALA A 278 12.31 14.46 11.58
C ALA A 278 12.41 14.72 13.09
N ARG A 279 13.34 14.04 13.79
CA ARG A 279 13.54 14.24 15.24
C ARG A 279 14.18 15.58 15.59
N LYS A 280 15.14 16.04 14.78
CA LYS A 280 15.80 17.35 14.90
C LYS A 280 14.95 18.50 14.37
N ARG A 281 13.77 18.22 13.80
CA ARG A 281 12.82 19.18 13.22
C ARG A 281 13.44 20.08 12.14
N ASN A 282 14.47 19.58 11.46
CA ASN A 282 15.17 20.32 10.40
C ASN A 282 14.83 19.70 9.04
N LEU A 283 13.89 20.34 8.34
CA LEU A 283 13.38 19.90 7.04
C LEU A 283 14.48 19.81 5.98
N LYS A 284 15.49 20.68 6.04
CA LYS A 284 16.61 20.66 5.09
C LYS A 284 17.37 19.34 5.18
N THR A 285 17.70 18.89 6.40
CA THR A 285 18.39 17.61 6.62
C THR A 285 17.52 16.39 6.35
N ALA A 286 16.20 16.51 6.54
CA ALA A 286 15.28 15.41 6.27
C ALA A 286 15.09 15.16 4.77
N LEU A 287 15.00 16.22 3.97
CA LEU A 287 14.69 16.15 2.54
C LEU A 287 15.91 16.18 1.61
N ALA A 288 17.09 16.57 2.08
CA ALA A 288 18.28 16.68 1.23
C ALA A 288 18.65 15.35 0.53
N VAL A 289 18.74 14.25 1.30
CA VAL A 289 19.10 12.94 0.74
C VAL A 289 18.00 12.37 -0.16
N PRO A 290 16.70 12.37 0.23
CA PRO A 290 15.63 11.99 -0.68
C PRO A 290 15.60 12.81 -1.99
N ALA A 291 15.80 14.13 -1.91
CA ALA A 291 15.82 14.99 -3.10
C ALA A 291 17.00 14.67 -4.02
N ALA A 292 18.19 14.46 -3.46
CA ALA A 292 19.36 14.03 -4.23
C ALA A 292 19.13 12.68 -4.91
N LEU A 293 18.46 11.72 -4.25
CA LEU A 293 18.12 10.42 -4.84
C LEU A 293 17.13 10.54 -5.98
N ILE A 294 16.13 11.42 -5.86
CA ILE A 294 15.18 11.67 -6.96
C ILE A 294 15.94 12.20 -8.18
N ILE A 295 16.83 13.18 -7.99
CA ILE A 295 17.65 13.73 -9.06
C ILE A 295 18.54 12.65 -9.69
N LEU A 296 19.23 11.85 -8.88
CA LEU A 296 20.07 10.73 -9.35
C LEU A 296 19.26 9.68 -10.10
N SER A 297 18.04 9.37 -9.63
CA SER A 297 17.18 8.40 -10.28
C SER A 297 16.66 8.88 -11.64
N ILE A 298 16.38 10.19 -11.77
CA ILE A 298 15.93 10.80 -13.04
C ILE A 298 17.10 10.96 -14.00
N ALA A 299 18.29 11.31 -13.51
CA ALA A 299 19.48 11.45 -14.34
C ALA A 299 20.04 10.11 -14.83
N GLY A 300 19.72 9.02 -14.13
CA GLY A 300 20.17 7.67 -14.45
C GLY A 300 19.16 6.79 -15.20
N THR A 301 17.97 7.33 -15.50
CA THR A 301 16.97 6.73 -16.42
C THR A 301 17.12 7.31 -17.81
#